data_AF-A0A1M4SL42-F1
#
_entry.id   AF-A0A1M4SL42-F1
#
_cell.length_a   1.000
_cell.length_b   1.000
_cell.length_c   1.000
_cell.angle_alpha   90.00
_cell.angle_beta   90.00
_cell.angle_gamma   90.00
#
_symmetry.space_group_name_H-M   'P 1'
#
loop_
_entity.id
_entity.type
_entity.pdbx_description
1 polymer ?
#
loop_
_entity_poly.entity_id
_entity_poly.type
_entity_poly.pdbx_seq_one_letter_code
_entity_poly.pdbx_strand_id
1 'polypeptide(L)'
;MRQDLRITLALIGMTSPAFGDPYDGTYRQAANSECALVGIDGGSVRIADGIFYGVEVSCRMTNPVNVLDMDALLYTMQCSGEDQEFSERAMLMNKAQGDGIIMVWDGYAFVYDRCPEPGKATVPGPVADAAAPDDGAGDAVPGIADVAPEVTPAPASVPTAPAAGD
;
A
#
# COMPACT_ATOMS: atom_id res chain seq x y z
N MET A 1 11.02 35.94 -60.89
CA MET A 1 11.37 36.24 -59.49
C MET A 1 10.63 35.25 -58.61
N ARG A 2 11.38 34.30 -58.04
CA ARG A 2 10.90 33.24 -57.15
C ARG A 2 10.87 33.79 -55.73
N GLN A 3 9.77 33.60 -55.02
CA GLN A 3 9.75 33.71 -53.56
C GLN A 3 9.06 32.47 -53.01
N ASP A 4 9.88 31.44 -52.85
CA ASP A 4 9.54 30.19 -52.19
C ASP A 4 9.42 30.46 -50.68
N LEU A 5 8.18 30.58 -50.21
CA LEU A 5 7.83 30.77 -48.81
C LEU A 5 8.08 29.46 -48.04
N ARG A 6 9.28 29.32 -47.47
CA ARG A 6 9.62 28.24 -46.53
C ARG A 6 9.04 28.57 -45.15
N ILE A 7 7.90 27.98 -44.82
CA ILE A 7 7.34 27.98 -43.46
C ILE A 7 8.06 26.88 -42.68
N THR A 8 9.07 27.26 -41.89
CA THR A 8 9.70 26.38 -40.91
C THR A 8 8.81 26.31 -39.68
N LEU A 9 8.03 25.23 -39.57
CA LEU A 9 7.20 24.93 -38.41
C LEU A 9 8.11 24.42 -37.28
N ALA A 10 8.42 25.27 -36.30
CA ALA A 10 9.17 24.89 -35.11
C ALA A 10 8.25 24.09 -34.16
N LEU A 11 8.45 22.76 -34.10
CA LEU A 11 7.87 21.90 -33.06
C LEU A 11 8.52 22.23 -31.72
N ILE A 12 7.84 23.03 -30.89
CA ILE A 12 8.19 23.19 -29.47
C ILE A 12 7.61 21.97 -28.74
N GLY A 13 8.48 21.03 -28.37
CA GLY A 13 8.11 19.86 -27.58
C GLY A 13 7.69 20.27 -26.17
N MET A 14 6.47 19.95 -25.78
CA MET A 14 6.01 20.06 -24.41
C MET A 14 6.63 18.91 -23.60
N THR A 15 7.73 19.18 -22.90
CA THR A 15 8.21 18.26 -21.86
C THR A 15 7.36 18.48 -20.62
N SER A 16 6.39 17.58 -20.38
CA SER A 16 5.70 17.53 -19.10
C SER A 16 6.65 16.99 -18.04
N PRO A 17 6.88 17.70 -16.92
CA PRO A 17 7.59 17.13 -15.79
C PRO A 17 6.76 15.95 -15.24
N ALA A 18 7.34 14.76 -15.22
CA ALA A 18 6.81 13.65 -14.45
C ALA A 18 7.06 13.95 -12.97
N PHE A 19 6.07 14.55 -12.31
CA PHE A 19 6.05 14.60 -10.86
C PHE A 19 5.75 13.18 -10.37
N GLY A 20 6.74 12.55 -9.73
CA GLY A 20 6.52 11.29 -9.02
C GLY A 20 5.49 11.48 -7.91
N ASP A 21 4.78 10.40 -7.57
CA ASP A 21 3.85 10.43 -6.45
C ASP A 21 4.65 10.64 -5.15
N PRO A 22 4.18 11.44 -4.18
CA PRO A 22 4.90 11.66 -2.92
C PRO A 22 5.21 10.35 -2.16
N TYR A 23 4.46 9.29 -2.44
CA TYR A 23 4.65 7.98 -1.82
C TYR A 23 5.44 6.99 -2.67
N ASP A 24 6.06 7.41 -3.78
CA ASP A 24 6.91 6.53 -4.60
C ASP A 24 8.04 5.91 -3.76
N GLY A 25 8.18 4.59 -3.82
CA GLY A 25 9.12 3.82 -3.01
C GLY A 25 8.83 2.33 -2.94
N THR A 26 9.80 1.57 -2.44
CA THR A 26 9.62 0.16 -2.06
C THR A 26 9.56 0.07 -0.54
N TYR A 27 8.63 -0.71 0.00
CA TYR A 27 8.39 -0.78 1.44
C TYR A 27 8.23 -2.22 1.92
N ARG A 28 8.82 -2.54 3.07
CA ARG A 28 8.75 -3.87 3.70
C ARG A 28 7.36 -4.11 4.29
N GLN A 29 6.81 -5.30 4.06
CA GLN A 29 5.53 -5.70 4.66
C GLN A 29 5.66 -6.05 6.15
N ALA A 30 6.81 -6.61 6.54
CA ALA A 30 7.18 -6.93 7.91
C ALA A 30 8.68 -6.68 8.13
N ALA A 31 9.12 -6.68 9.40
CA ALA A 31 10.51 -6.38 9.76
C ALA A 31 11.54 -7.28 9.04
N ASN A 32 11.19 -8.55 8.81
CA ASN A 32 12.01 -9.56 8.14
C ASN A 32 11.71 -9.72 6.64
N SER A 33 10.88 -8.84 6.04
CA SER A 33 10.53 -8.93 4.63
C SER A 33 11.70 -8.64 3.70
N GLU A 34 11.74 -9.35 2.58
CA GLU A 34 12.76 -9.19 1.55
C GLU A 34 12.45 -8.02 0.61
N CYS A 35 13.28 -6.98 0.66
CA CYS A 35 13.10 -5.76 -0.15
C CYS A 35 13.27 -5.96 -1.66
N ALA A 36 13.98 -7.02 -2.06
CA ALA A 36 14.22 -7.30 -3.48
C ALA A 36 13.02 -8.00 -4.14
N LEU A 37 12.12 -8.59 -3.34
CA LEU A 37 10.98 -9.35 -3.83
C LEU A 37 9.74 -8.47 -3.67
N VAL A 38 9.15 -8.01 -4.77
CA VAL A 38 7.97 -7.11 -4.75
C VAL A 38 6.72 -7.90 -5.08
N GLY A 39 5.64 -7.68 -4.31
CA GLY A 39 4.31 -8.20 -4.60
C GLY A 39 4.13 -9.70 -4.34
N ILE A 40 4.94 -10.28 -3.46
CA ILE A 40 4.83 -11.67 -3.02
C ILE A 40 4.74 -11.75 -1.49
N ASP A 41 4.28 -12.89 -0.98
CA ASP A 41 4.31 -13.19 0.44
C ASP A 41 5.72 -13.11 1.03
N GLY A 42 5.84 -12.43 2.17
CA GLY A 42 7.13 -12.18 2.82
C GLY A 42 8.04 -11.19 2.08
N GLY A 43 7.61 -10.63 0.95
CA GLY A 43 8.33 -9.60 0.21
C GLY A 43 7.99 -8.17 0.64
N SER A 44 8.17 -7.25 -0.28
CA SER A 44 7.87 -5.82 -0.17
C SER A 44 6.71 -5.42 -1.07
N VAL A 45 6.10 -4.28 -0.76
CA VAL A 45 5.19 -3.58 -1.67
C VAL A 45 5.93 -2.44 -2.35
N ARG A 46 5.45 -1.99 -3.49
CA ARG A 46 6.05 -0.85 -4.20
C ARG A 46 4.98 0.11 -4.66
N ILE A 47 5.27 1.40 -4.56
CA ILE A 47 4.53 2.46 -5.23
C ILE A 47 5.49 3.07 -6.24
N ALA A 48 5.08 3.08 -7.50
CA ALA A 48 5.84 3.74 -8.56
C ALA A 48 4.90 4.16 -9.68
N ASP A 49 5.10 5.37 -10.19
CA ASP A 49 4.39 5.88 -11.37
C ASP A 49 2.86 5.84 -11.18
N GLY A 50 2.39 6.08 -9.95
CA GLY A 50 0.98 6.03 -9.58
C GLY A 50 0.38 4.62 -9.56
N ILE A 51 1.21 3.57 -9.46
CA ILE A 51 0.76 2.18 -9.32
C ILE A 51 1.27 1.61 -8.00
N PHE A 52 0.35 1.07 -7.22
CA PHE A 52 0.64 0.25 -6.04
C PHE A 52 0.75 -1.23 -6.46
N TYR A 53 1.89 -1.83 -6.18
CA TYR A 53 2.19 -3.24 -6.37
C TYR A 53 2.16 -3.93 -5.00
N GLY A 54 1.00 -4.50 -4.67
CA GLY A 54 0.75 -5.27 -3.46
C GLY A 54 0.96 -6.77 -3.68
N VAL A 55 0.75 -7.56 -2.63
CA VAL A 55 0.71 -9.02 -2.76
C VAL A 55 -0.53 -9.41 -3.53
N GLU A 56 -0.36 -10.10 -4.65
CA GLU A 56 -1.44 -10.62 -5.52
C GLU A 56 -2.39 -9.55 -6.11
N VAL A 57 -2.12 -8.28 -5.86
CA VAL A 57 -2.93 -7.15 -6.30
C VAL A 57 -2.06 -6.04 -6.88
N SER A 58 -2.52 -5.43 -7.96
CA SER A 58 -1.95 -4.19 -8.49
C SER A 58 -3.03 -3.14 -8.63
N CYS A 59 -2.78 -1.92 -8.15
CA CYS A 59 -3.79 -0.86 -8.15
C CYS A 59 -3.26 0.42 -8.75
N ARG A 60 -3.98 0.98 -9.73
CA ARG A 60 -3.73 2.33 -10.20
C ARG A 60 -4.30 3.33 -9.20
N MET A 61 -3.42 4.18 -8.67
CA MET A 61 -3.74 5.23 -7.72
C MET A 61 -4.23 6.46 -8.50
N THR A 62 -5.48 6.85 -8.30
CA THR A 62 -6.11 7.95 -9.06
C THR A 62 -6.85 8.90 -8.15
N ASN A 63 -7.20 10.08 -8.66
CA ASN A 63 -8.01 11.09 -7.98
C ASN A 63 -7.52 11.39 -6.54
N PRO A 64 -6.26 11.84 -6.36
CA PRO A 64 -5.77 12.19 -5.04
C PRO A 64 -6.61 13.31 -4.44
N VAL A 65 -7.13 13.08 -3.23
CA VAL A 65 -7.84 14.09 -2.45
C VAL A 65 -7.05 14.38 -1.18
N ASN A 66 -6.75 15.65 -0.94
CA ASN A 66 -6.08 16.07 0.29
C ASN A 66 -7.00 15.84 1.51
N VAL A 67 -6.45 15.23 2.56
CA VAL A 67 -7.14 15.12 3.84
C VAL A 67 -6.93 16.43 4.61
N LEU A 68 -8.01 17.06 5.03
CA LEU A 68 -7.94 18.39 5.65
C LEU A 68 -7.09 18.35 6.93
N ASP A 69 -6.18 19.32 7.06
CA ASP A 69 -5.29 19.51 8.20
C ASP A 69 -4.41 18.28 8.53
N MET A 70 -4.14 17.43 7.54
CA MET A 70 -3.27 16.26 7.65
C MET A 70 -2.31 16.19 6.45
N ASP A 71 -1.09 15.68 6.67
CA ASP A 71 -0.15 15.33 5.58
C ASP A 71 -0.52 13.95 5.01
N ALA A 72 -1.67 13.88 4.35
CA ALA A 72 -2.23 12.63 3.84
C ALA A 72 -3.04 12.85 2.54
N LEU A 73 -2.99 11.87 1.65
CA LEU A 73 -3.80 11.83 0.43
C LEU A 73 -4.70 10.60 0.43
N LEU A 74 -5.97 10.81 0.11
CA LEU A 74 -6.96 9.77 -0.10
C LEU A 74 -7.11 9.50 -1.59
N TYR A 75 -6.70 8.31 -2.03
CA TYR A 75 -6.77 7.88 -3.43
C TYR A 75 -8.02 7.04 -3.71
N THR A 76 -8.39 7.01 -4.98
CA THR A 76 -9.21 5.94 -5.57
C THR A 76 -8.26 4.89 -6.17
N MET A 77 -8.32 3.68 -5.64
CA MET A 77 -7.52 2.53 -6.04
C MET A 77 -8.32 1.72 -7.08
N GLN A 78 -7.87 1.73 -8.34
CA GLN A 78 -8.44 0.87 -9.39
C GLN A 78 -7.57 -0.39 -9.49
N CYS A 79 -8.03 -1.48 -8.90
CA CYS A 79 -7.25 -2.68 -8.65
C CYS A 79 -7.57 -3.81 -9.60
N SER A 80 -6.56 -4.61 -9.90
CA SER A 80 -6.67 -5.94 -10.50
C SER A 80 -5.93 -6.96 -9.64
N GLY A 81 -6.58 -8.08 -9.34
CA GLY A 81 -6.05 -9.20 -8.57
C GLY A 81 -6.95 -10.42 -8.72
N GLU A 82 -6.35 -11.62 -8.79
CA GLU A 82 -7.09 -12.89 -8.92
C GLU A 82 -8.17 -12.90 -10.04
N ASP A 83 -7.84 -12.35 -11.22
CA ASP A 83 -8.74 -12.19 -12.36
C ASP A 83 -9.99 -11.30 -12.11
N GLN A 84 -9.99 -10.54 -11.03
CA GLN A 84 -11.04 -9.59 -10.66
C GLN A 84 -10.56 -8.15 -10.80
N GLU A 85 -11.47 -7.28 -11.21
CA GLU A 85 -11.29 -5.83 -11.18
C GLU A 85 -12.21 -5.22 -10.12
N PHE A 86 -11.65 -4.37 -9.27
CA PHE A 86 -12.41 -3.72 -8.20
C PHE A 86 -11.88 -2.31 -7.94
N SER A 87 -12.72 -1.49 -7.32
CA SER A 87 -12.38 -0.10 -7.02
C SER A 87 -12.65 0.21 -5.56
N GLU A 88 -11.63 0.70 -4.87
CA GLU A 88 -11.68 1.00 -3.45
C GLU A 88 -10.99 2.32 -3.12
N ARG A 89 -10.96 2.70 -1.84
CA ARG A 89 -10.27 3.89 -1.37
C ARG A 89 -9.20 3.51 -0.36
N ALA A 90 -8.03 4.10 -0.53
CA ALA A 90 -6.93 3.99 0.42
C ALA A 90 -6.39 5.37 0.73
N MET A 91 -6.14 5.62 2.01
CA MET A 91 -5.45 6.81 2.48
C MET A 91 -3.97 6.48 2.67
N LEU A 92 -3.09 7.31 2.12
CA LEU A 92 -1.65 7.23 2.34
C LEU A 92 -1.16 8.48 3.06
N MET A 93 -0.19 8.30 3.95
CA MET A 93 0.51 9.36 4.65
C MET A 93 1.93 8.92 5.01
N ASN A 94 2.81 9.88 5.23
CA ASN A 94 4.16 9.60 5.72
C ASN A 94 4.10 9.14 7.18
N LYS A 95 4.93 8.15 7.54
CA LYS A 95 5.08 7.76 8.94
C LYS A 95 5.77 8.90 9.69
N ALA A 96 5.28 9.23 10.88
CA ALA A 96 5.86 10.30 11.68
C ALA A 96 7.28 9.99 12.21
N GLN A 97 7.67 8.71 12.25
CA GLN A 97 9.02 8.27 12.61
C GLN A 97 9.65 7.53 11.43
N GLY A 98 10.91 7.80 11.10
CA GLY A 98 11.60 7.11 9.99
C GLY A 98 11.13 7.56 8.61
N ASP A 99 11.39 6.74 7.59
CA ASP A 99 11.20 7.05 6.16
C ASP A 99 10.10 6.22 5.47
N GLY A 100 9.22 5.63 6.28
CA GLY A 100 8.12 4.77 5.85
C GLY A 100 6.78 5.48 5.60
N ILE A 101 5.75 4.69 5.32
CA ILE A 101 4.37 5.18 5.10
C ILE A 101 3.37 4.44 5.98
N ILE A 102 2.21 5.06 6.16
CA ILE A 102 1.02 4.44 6.70
C ILE A 102 -0.04 4.40 5.59
N MET A 103 -0.60 3.23 5.34
CA MET A 103 -1.69 3.02 4.40
C MET A 103 -2.93 2.54 5.15
N VAL A 104 -4.02 3.30 5.08
CA VAL A 104 -5.32 2.90 5.64
C VAL A 104 -6.21 2.43 4.50
N TRP A 105 -6.69 1.20 4.59
CA TRP A 105 -7.48 0.55 3.55
C TRP A 105 -8.57 -0.32 4.19
N ASP A 106 -9.84 0.00 3.92
CA ASP A 106 -11.02 -0.77 4.35
C ASP A 106 -10.98 -1.22 5.83
N GLY A 107 -10.64 -0.28 6.72
CA GLY A 107 -10.56 -0.53 8.16
C GLY A 107 -9.23 -1.10 8.67
N TYR A 108 -8.33 -1.50 7.78
CA TYR A 108 -6.96 -1.89 8.12
C TYR A 108 -6.00 -0.70 8.06
N ALA A 109 -4.98 -0.72 8.91
CA ALA A 109 -3.88 0.23 8.90
C ALA A 109 -2.56 -0.51 8.77
N PHE A 110 -1.94 -0.41 7.60
CA PHE A 110 -0.63 -0.98 7.32
C PHE A 110 0.45 0.06 7.60
N VAL A 111 1.46 -0.32 8.36
CA VAL A 111 2.62 0.53 8.64
C VAL A 111 3.82 -0.11 7.95
N TYR A 112 4.32 0.56 6.90
CA TYR A 112 5.42 0.02 6.12
C TYR A 112 6.69 0.83 6.34
N ASP A 113 7.79 0.13 6.56
CA ASP A 113 9.13 0.73 6.56
C ASP A 113 9.69 0.76 5.14
N ARG A 114 10.35 1.86 4.77
CA ARG A 114 10.94 1.98 3.45
C ARG A 114 12.15 1.05 3.34
N CYS A 115 12.26 0.42 2.18
CA CYS A 115 13.43 -0.35 1.81
C CYS A 115 14.61 0.59 1.53
N PRO A 116 15.84 0.23 1.95
CA PRO A 116 17.02 0.99 1.57
C PRO A 116 17.10 1.11 0.04
N GLU A 117 17.34 2.31 -0.47
CA GLU A 117 17.61 2.44 -1.91
C GLU A 117 18.93 1.72 -2.21
N PRO A 118 19.04 0.98 -3.34
CA PRO A 118 20.31 0.43 -3.76
C PRO A 118 21.31 1.57 -3.95
N GLY A 119 22.28 1.68 -3.02
CA GLY A 119 23.29 2.75 -3.00
C GLY A 119 23.11 3.84 -1.94
N LYS A 120 22.00 3.88 -1.19
CA LYS A 120 21.90 4.67 0.06
C LYS A 120 21.97 3.72 1.25
N ALA A 121 23.15 3.63 1.87
CA ALA A 121 23.29 2.95 3.14
C ALA A 121 22.44 3.68 4.20
N THR A 122 21.36 3.06 4.65
CA THR A 122 20.61 3.51 5.83
C THR A 122 21.50 3.31 7.06
N VAL A 123 21.88 4.40 7.71
CA VAL A 123 22.37 4.34 9.09
C VAL A 123 21.21 3.79 9.93
N PRO A 124 21.38 2.67 10.66
CA PRO A 124 20.35 2.20 11.55
C PRO A 124 20.01 3.34 12.52
N GLY A 125 18.73 3.74 12.56
CA GLY A 125 18.23 4.50 13.69
C GLY A 125 18.50 3.72 14.97
N PRO A 126 18.47 4.35 16.16
CA PRO A 126 18.74 3.65 17.40
C PRO A 126 17.76 2.49 17.50
N VAL A 127 18.27 1.27 17.34
CA VAL A 127 17.57 0.10 17.83
C VAL A 127 17.51 0.33 19.33
N ALA A 128 16.32 0.67 19.84
CA ALA A 128 16.07 0.48 21.24
C ALA A 128 16.29 -1.01 21.47
N ASP A 129 17.35 -1.36 22.18
CA ASP A 129 17.62 -2.71 22.63
C ASP A 129 16.41 -3.19 23.44
N ALA A 130 15.44 -3.79 22.76
CA ALA A 130 14.50 -4.69 23.37
C ALA A 130 15.29 -5.96 23.67
N ALA A 131 16.05 -5.91 24.76
CA ALA A 131 16.37 -7.09 25.52
C ALA A 131 15.07 -7.88 25.68
N ALA A 132 15.04 -9.09 25.12
CA ALA A 132 14.06 -10.08 25.52
C ALA A 132 14.11 -10.19 27.05
N PRO A 133 13.02 -9.95 27.79
CA PRO A 133 12.98 -10.34 29.17
C PRO A 133 13.03 -11.86 29.23
N ASP A 134 14.02 -12.33 29.96
CA ASP A 134 14.25 -13.69 30.44
C ASP A 134 12.93 -14.33 30.94
N ASP A 135 12.67 -15.57 30.51
CA ASP A 135 11.49 -16.36 30.82
C ASP A 135 11.54 -16.82 32.29
N GLY A 136 11.26 -15.90 33.21
CA GLY A 136 11.29 -16.13 34.65
C GLY A 136 9.91 -16.08 35.29
N ALA A 137 9.34 -17.26 35.53
CA ALA A 137 8.34 -17.58 36.55
C ALA A 137 7.03 -16.75 36.56
N GLY A 138 5.97 -17.37 36.06
CA GLY A 138 4.60 -16.88 36.21
C GLY A 138 4.15 -16.90 37.68
N ASP A 139 3.88 -15.73 38.22
CA ASP A 139 2.91 -15.54 39.28
C ASP A 139 1.52 -15.37 38.64
N ALA A 140 0.63 -16.30 38.97
CA ALA A 140 -0.73 -16.34 38.48
C ALA A 140 -1.49 -15.05 38.84
N VAL A 141 -2.04 -14.38 37.83
CA VAL A 141 -3.16 -13.44 38.04
C VAL A 141 -4.44 -14.27 38.03
N PRO A 142 -5.20 -14.34 39.14
CA PRO A 142 -6.50 -14.97 39.12
C PRO A 142 -7.51 -13.97 38.53
N GLY A 143 -8.16 -14.33 37.40
CA GLY A 143 -9.39 -13.60 37.04
C GLY A 143 -9.80 -13.47 35.57
N ILE A 144 -9.13 -14.08 34.59
CA ILE A 144 -9.69 -14.18 33.24
C ILE A 144 -9.67 -15.63 32.76
N ALA A 145 -10.66 -16.39 33.22
CA ALA A 145 -10.97 -17.68 32.62
C ALA A 145 -11.42 -17.45 31.17
N ASP A 146 -10.70 -18.08 30.25
CA ASP A 146 -11.15 -18.68 29.00
C ASP A 146 -12.51 -18.20 28.46
N VAL A 147 -12.48 -17.16 27.63
CA VAL A 147 -13.50 -16.96 26.59
C VAL A 147 -12.80 -17.11 25.26
N ALA A 148 -12.76 -18.34 24.74
CA ALA A 148 -12.46 -18.58 23.34
C ALA A 148 -13.50 -17.85 22.49
N PRO A 149 -13.13 -17.15 21.39
CA PRO A 149 -14.12 -16.63 20.47
C PRO A 149 -14.83 -17.81 19.79
N GLU A 150 -16.13 -17.92 20.03
CA GLU A 150 -16.99 -18.84 19.29
C GLU A 150 -17.03 -18.37 17.83
N VAL A 151 -16.33 -19.09 16.96
CA VAL A 151 -16.38 -18.88 15.51
C VAL A 151 -17.76 -19.34 15.04
N THR A 152 -18.69 -18.42 14.91
CA THR A 152 -19.97 -18.68 14.26
C THR A 152 -19.71 -19.00 12.77
N PRO A 153 -20.06 -20.19 12.26
CA PRO A 153 -19.90 -20.46 10.84
C PRO A 153 -20.83 -19.57 10.00
N ALA A 154 -20.34 -19.14 8.84
CA ALA A 154 -21.10 -18.38 7.86
C ALA A 154 -22.39 -19.14 7.45
N PRO A 155 -23.53 -18.44 7.25
CA PRO A 155 -24.76 -19.08 6.82
C PRO A 155 -24.60 -19.67 5.41
N ALA A 156 -25.04 -20.91 5.25
CA ALA A 156 -25.06 -21.59 3.95
C ALA A 156 -25.92 -20.81 2.94
N SER A 157 -25.36 -20.60 1.74
CA SER A 157 -26.02 -19.94 0.62
C SER A 157 -27.33 -20.64 0.27
N VAL A 158 -28.45 -19.91 0.35
CA VAL A 158 -29.76 -20.41 -0.07
C VAL A 158 -29.79 -20.50 -1.61
N PRO A 159 -30.08 -21.66 -2.22
CA PRO A 159 -30.24 -21.74 -3.66
C PRO A 159 -31.49 -20.95 -4.08
N THR A 160 -31.31 -20.02 -5.02
CA THR A 160 -32.41 -19.29 -5.66
C THR A 160 -33.20 -20.24 -6.55
N ALA A 161 -34.50 -20.40 -6.27
CA ALA A 161 -35.40 -21.19 -7.11
C ALA A 161 -35.56 -20.53 -8.50
N PRO A 162 -35.64 -21.30 -9.59
CA PRO A 162 -35.93 -20.75 -10.91
C PRO A 162 -37.36 -20.21 -10.98
N ALA A 163 -37.52 -19.04 -11.58
CA ALA A 163 -38.82 -18.44 -11.86
C ALA A 163 -39.61 -19.34 -12.82
N ALA A 164 -40.85 -19.68 -12.45
CA ALA A 164 -41.83 -20.25 -13.36
C ALA A 164 -42.28 -19.15 -14.33
N GLY A 165 -42.06 -19.36 -15.62
CA GLY A 165 -42.61 -18.53 -16.69
C GLY A 165 -43.95 -19.09 -17.17
N ASP A 166 -44.92 -18.20 -17.34
CA ASP A 166 -46.13 -18.37 -18.17
C ASP A 166 -45.82 -18.03 -19.64
#